data_AF-A0A0F4GB62-F1
#
_entry.id   AF-A0A0F4GB62-F1
#
_cell.length_a   1.000
_cell.length_b   1.000
_cell.length_c   1.000
_cell.angle_alpha   90.00
_cell.angle_beta   90.00
_cell.angle_gamma   90.00
#
_symmetry.space_group_name_H-M   'P 1'
#
loop_
_entity.id
_entity.type
_entity.pdbx_description
1 polymer ?
#
loop_
_entity_poly.entity_id
_entity_poly.type
_entity_poly.pdbx_seq_one_letter_code
_entity_poly.pdbx_strand_id
1 'polypeptide(L)'
;MHIVLLGTCDTKLDELLYLRSQILGNGDGSTRVTFVDVGRSLVEHEAITVTQNTLIEDYAPGDARDVSSLPRGEVVKYMISCASSWLRETYQAGLKDPSEALHAIISIGGTGGTSLASGVMRDILPIGFPKLIVSTAASGDTGPIVGESDITLMYSVVEPAVPEKFNARKLFGHNPTVTLMRTSPDECRKIGVFVVEKIMTHAADGKKVQVVLPKGGVSMIATPGGPFYDAEADGAIFTAVRDGLSGSGVVLREDDRDVNHEDFAIDVAEQMVALLGLQRD
;
A
#
# COMPACT_ATOMS: atom_id res chain seq x y z
N MET A 1 32.07 0.70 8.93
CA MET A 1 31.20 0.37 7.76
C MET A 1 30.50 1.64 7.28
N HIS A 2 30.35 1.88 5.97
CA HIS A 2 29.69 3.09 5.46
C HIS A 2 28.49 2.74 4.58
N ILE A 3 27.30 3.17 5.02
CA ILE A 3 26.01 2.84 4.40
C ILE A 3 25.36 4.12 3.84
N VAL A 4 24.84 4.05 2.64
CA VAL A 4 23.95 5.09 2.09
C VAL A 4 22.51 4.77 2.47
N LEU A 5 21.83 5.69 3.13
CA LEU A 5 20.39 5.65 3.37
C LEU A 5 19.72 6.61 2.39
N LEU A 6 18.98 6.07 1.42
CA LEU A 6 18.33 6.83 0.36
C LEU A 6 16.81 6.82 0.55
N GLY A 7 16.15 7.97 0.57
CA GLY A 7 14.69 8.01 0.71
C GLY A 7 14.05 9.37 0.43
N THR A 8 12.73 9.38 0.34
CA THR A 8 11.93 10.60 0.12
C THR A 8 11.56 11.22 1.47
N CYS A 9 12.33 12.21 1.93
CA CYS A 9 12.17 12.77 3.28
C CYS A 9 10.85 13.53 3.44
N ASP A 10 10.34 14.14 2.37
CA ASP A 10 9.04 14.86 2.34
C ASP A 10 7.84 14.03 2.82
N THR A 11 7.94 12.70 2.75
CA THR A 11 6.85 11.79 3.09
C THR A 11 7.24 10.74 4.12
N LYS A 12 8.55 10.49 4.33
CA LYS A 12 9.07 9.38 5.14
C LYS A 12 10.23 9.74 6.06
N LEU A 13 10.36 11.01 6.43
CA LEU A 13 11.46 11.47 7.28
C LEU A 13 11.55 10.64 8.58
N ASP A 14 10.44 10.45 9.29
CA ASP A 14 10.44 9.75 10.59
C ASP A 14 10.88 8.28 10.46
N GLU A 15 10.38 7.56 9.45
CA GLU A 15 10.79 6.17 9.22
C GLU A 15 12.25 6.06 8.80
N LEU A 16 12.75 7.01 8.00
CA LEU A 16 14.15 7.07 7.60
C LEU A 16 15.06 7.40 8.79
N LEU A 17 14.66 8.34 9.65
CA LEU A 17 15.37 8.65 10.89
C LEU A 17 15.41 7.45 11.83
N TYR A 18 14.30 6.74 11.97
CA TYR A 18 14.25 5.50 12.73
C TYR A 18 15.22 4.46 12.16
N LEU A 19 15.16 4.20 10.84
CA LEU A 19 16.06 3.25 10.19
C LEU A 19 17.54 3.65 10.37
N ARG A 20 17.86 4.94 10.21
CA ARG A 20 19.20 5.47 10.49
C ARG A 20 19.63 5.19 11.93
N SER A 21 18.75 5.43 12.90
CA SER A 21 19.04 5.15 14.32
C SER A 21 19.33 3.68 14.57
N GLN A 22 18.60 2.77 13.91
CA GLN A 22 18.81 1.33 14.04
C GLN A 22 20.12 0.88 13.41
N ILE A 23 20.48 1.43 12.24
CA ILE A 23 21.76 1.13 11.58
C ILE A 23 22.94 1.58 12.47
N LEU A 24 22.88 2.80 13.01
CA LEU A 24 23.93 3.32 13.87
C LEU A 24 24.00 2.58 15.21
N GLY A 25 22.85 2.28 15.82
CA GLY A 25 22.76 1.61 17.13
C GLY A 25 23.18 0.13 17.11
N ASN A 26 23.04 -0.55 15.97
CA ASN A 26 23.50 -1.94 15.80
C ASN A 26 24.89 -2.04 15.15
N GLY A 27 25.50 -0.89 14.80
CA GLY A 27 26.85 -0.83 14.25
C GLY A 27 27.95 -0.92 15.33
N ASP A 28 29.19 -1.12 14.90
CA ASP A 28 30.38 -1.25 15.76
C ASP A 28 31.00 0.10 16.20
N GLY A 29 30.22 1.18 16.24
CA GLY A 29 30.69 2.54 16.56
C GLY A 29 31.52 3.21 15.46
N SER A 30 32.05 2.45 14.50
CA SER A 30 32.69 2.95 13.26
C SER A 30 31.72 3.07 12.09
N THR A 31 30.45 2.73 12.32
CA THR A 31 29.41 2.73 11.29
C THR A 31 28.97 4.16 10.97
N ARG A 32 29.13 4.56 9.71
CA ARG A 32 28.72 5.86 9.17
C ARG A 32 27.51 5.69 8.27
N VAL A 33 26.55 6.61 8.35
CA VAL A 33 25.41 6.69 7.44
C VAL A 33 25.45 8.02 6.69
N THR A 34 25.49 7.98 5.36
CA THR A 34 25.18 9.14 4.51
C THR A 34 23.70 9.10 4.21
N PHE A 35 22.95 10.06 4.75
CA PHE A 35 21.50 10.14 4.58
C PHE A 35 21.16 11.09 3.44
N VAL A 36 20.51 10.57 2.40
CA VAL A 36 20.27 11.25 1.13
C VAL A 36 18.77 11.43 0.90
N ASP A 37 18.35 12.68 0.74
CA ASP A 37 16.97 13.03 0.41
C ASP A 37 16.75 13.10 -1.11
N VAL A 38 15.81 12.29 -1.59
CA VAL A 38 15.34 12.25 -2.98
C VAL A 38 13.85 12.55 -3.11
N GLY A 39 13.28 13.25 -2.12
CA GLY A 39 11.89 13.70 -2.09
C GLY A 39 11.53 14.67 -3.20
N ARG A 40 10.24 15.01 -3.29
CA ARG A 40 9.70 16.05 -4.17
C ARG A 40 9.75 17.42 -3.50
N SER A 41 9.42 17.49 -2.22
CA SER A 41 9.43 18.72 -1.45
C SER A 41 10.70 18.85 -0.63
N LEU A 42 11.19 20.08 -0.48
CA LEU A 42 12.38 20.36 0.32
C LEU A 42 12.10 20.07 1.81
N VAL A 43 13.01 19.34 2.44
CA VAL A 43 12.98 19.03 3.87
C VAL A 43 14.31 19.39 4.50
N GLU A 44 14.26 20.16 5.58
CA GLU A 44 15.44 20.51 6.37
C GLU A 44 15.48 19.66 7.64
N HIS A 45 16.57 18.92 7.81
CA HIS A 45 16.82 18.16 9.03
C HIS A 45 18.33 17.92 9.19
N GLU A 46 18.87 18.08 10.41
CA GLU A 46 20.31 17.98 10.68
C GLU A 46 20.95 16.63 10.32
N ALA A 47 20.14 15.57 10.33
CA ALA A 47 20.59 14.22 9.98
C ALA A 47 20.76 14.01 8.47
N ILE A 48 20.14 14.84 7.62
CA ILE A 48 20.24 14.72 6.16
C ILE A 48 21.63 15.20 5.75
N THR A 49 22.41 14.30 5.16
CA THR A 49 23.79 14.57 4.74
C THR A 49 23.85 15.15 3.34
N VAL A 50 22.98 14.68 2.45
CA VAL A 50 22.86 15.15 1.07
C VAL A 50 21.42 15.55 0.84
N THR A 51 21.19 16.85 0.67
CA THR A 51 19.85 17.41 0.51
C THR A 51 19.35 17.24 -0.92
N GLN A 52 18.02 17.30 -1.10
CA GLN A 52 17.41 17.38 -2.42
C GLN A 52 18.01 18.53 -3.24
N ASN A 53 18.22 19.69 -2.62
CA ASN A 53 18.74 20.87 -3.31
C ASN A 53 20.16 20.65 -3.82
N THR A 54 21.03 20.04 -3.00
CA THR A 54 22.38 19.63 -3.41
C THR A 54 22.34 18.70 -4.62
N LEU A 55 21.44 17.71 -4.64
CA LEU A 55 21.31 16.82 -5.80
C LEU A 55 20.89 17.56 -7.08
N ILE A 56 19.99 18.53 -6.96
CA ILE A 56 19.47 19.27 -8.12
C ILE A 56 20.48 20.31 -8.62
N GLU A 57 21.15 21.03 -7.72
CA GLU A 57 22.09 22.10 -8.09
C GLU A 57 23.40 21.54 -8.63
N ASP A 58 23.97 20.52 -7.98
CA ASP A 58 25.32 20.05 -8.27
C ASP A 58 25.35 18.83 -9.22
N TYR A 59 24.26 18.05 -9.27
CA TYR A 59 24.26 16.73 -9.92
C TYR A 59 23.17 16.54 -11.00
N ALA A 60 22.42 17.59 -11.33
CA ALA A 60 21.45 17.52 -12.41
C ALA A 60 22.11 17.24 -13.77
N PRO A 61 21.47 16.44 -14.66
CA PRO A 61 22.00 16.14 -16.00
C PRO A 61 21.93 17.34 -16.98
N GLY A 62 21.67 18.55 -16.48
CA GLY A 62 21.45 19.79 -17.22
C GLY A 62 21.06 20.89 -16.24
N ASP A 63 20.32 21.90 -16.70
CA ASP A 63 19.87 22.98 -15.81
C ASP A 63 19.01 22.45 -14.66
N ALA A 64 19.22 23.02 -13.47
CA ALA A 64 18.40 22.77 -12.29
C ALA A 64 16.93 23.05 -12.59
N ARG A 65 16.05 22.13 -12.18
CA ARG A 65 14.60 22.23 -12.37
C ARG A 65 13.89 22.24 -11.04
N ASP A 66 12.82 23.02 -10.96
CA ASP A 66 11.88 22.94 -9.84
C ASP A 66 11.02 21.67 -9.95
N VAL A 67 11.43 20.64 -9.22
CA VAL A 67 10.74 19.35 -9.16
C VAL A 67 9.38 19.42 -8.46
N SER A 68 9.10 20.46 -7.68
CA SER A 68 7.83 20.61 -6.96
C SER A 68 6.65 20.83 -7.91
N SER A 69 6.90 21.33 -9.12
CA SER A 69 5.90 21.60 -10.15
C SER A 69 5.66 20.43 -11.11
N LEU A 70 6.55 19.43 -11.14
CA LEU A 70 6.53 18.38 -12.15
C LEU A 70 5.50 17.28 -11.86
N PRO A 71 4.98 16.58 -12.89
CA PRO A 71 4.21 15.35 -12.71
C PRO A 71 5.02 14.29 -11.97
N ARG A 72 4.36 13.46 -11.13
CA ARG A 72 5.04 12.46 -10.29
C ARG A 72 6.02 11.56 -11.04
N GLY A 73 5.65 11.09 -12.24
CA GLY A 73 6.53 10.24 -13.05
C GLY A 73 7.79 10.95 -13.56
N GLU A 74 7.70 12.25 -13.81
CA GLU A 74 8.85 13.07 -14.22
C GLU A 74 9.76 13.39 -13.04
N VAL A 75 9.19 13.66 -11.86
CA VAL A 75 9.97 13.82 -10.60
C VAL A 75 10.82 12.57 -10.36
N VAL A 76 10.22 11.38 -10.44
CA VAL A 76 10.95 10.12 -10.23
C VAL A 76 12.12 10.00 -11.22
N LYS A 77 11.88 10.22 -12.51
CA LYS A 77 12.94 10.14 -13.54
C LYS A 77 14.06 11.15 -13.30
N TYR A 78 13.71 12.40 -13.01
CA TYR A 78 14.68 13.47 -12.82
C TYR A 78 15.51 13.26 -11.55
N MET A 79 14.87 12.88 -10.44
CA MET A 79 15.57 12.59 -9.18
C MET A 79 16.43 11.33 -9.27
N ILE A 80 16.03 10.31 -10.06
CA ILE A 80 16.91 9.18 -10.38
C ILE A 80 18.19 9.70 -11.04
N SER A 81 18.09 10.54 -12.09
CA SER A 81 19.28 11.06 -12.77
C SER A 81 20.21 11.84 -11.84
N CYS A 82 19.65 12.73 -11.01
CA CYS A 82 20.43 13.54 -10.08
C CYS A 82 21.14 12.67 -9.02
N ALA A 83 20.39 11.77 -8.36
CA ALA A 83 20.94 10.88 -7.35
C ALA A 83 21.93 9.86 -7.94
N SER A 84 21.72 9.40 -9.18
CA SER A 84 22.66 8.55 -9.91
C SER A 84 23.99 9.25 -10.16
N SER A 85 23.97 10.50 -10.61
CA SER A 85 25.21 11.29 -10.82
C SER A 85 26.01 11.43 -9.52
N TRP A 86 25.34 11.80 -8.43
CA TRP A 86 25.95 11.89 -7.10
C TRP A 86 26.51 10.53 -6.62
N LEU A 87 25.71 9.47 -6.73
CA LEU A 87 26.11 8.13 -6.28
C LEU A 87 27.28 7.60 -7.11
N ARG A 88 27.33 7.91 -8.42
CA ARG A 88 28.44 7.54 -9.31
C ARG A 88 29.75 8.18 -8.87
N GLU A 89 29.74 9.47 -8.60
CA GLU A 89 30.91 10.21 -8.12
C GLU A 89 31.38 9.65 -6.77
N THR A 90 30.46 9.51 -5.82
CA THR A 90 30.76 9.01 -4.47
C THR A 90 31.30 7.58 -4.50
N TYR A 91 30.68 6.69 -5.29
CA TYR A 91 31.14 5.32 -5.44
C TYR A 91 32.54 5.26 -6.07
N GLN A 92 32.80 6.05 -7.12
CA GLN A 92 34.12 6.12 -7.75
C GLN A 92 35.20 6.69 -6.82
N ALA A 93 34.86 7.65 -5.96
CA ALA A 93 35.78 8.16 -4.94
C ALA A 93 36.16 7.05 -3.95
N GLY A 94 35.19 6.28 -3.46
CA GLY A 94 35.42 5.15 -2.57
C GLY A 94 36.22 3.98 -3.18
N LEU A 95 36.20 3.82 -4.50
CA LEU A 95 37.08 2.87 -5.19
C LEU A 95 38.55 3.33 -5.23
N LYS A 96 38.81 4.64 -5.13
CA LYS A 96 40.16 5.23 -5.10
C LYS A 96 40.71 5.34 -3.69
N ASP A 97 39.84 5.65 -2.72
CA ASP A 97 40.17 5.78 -1.31
C ASP A 97 39.35 4.80 -0.46
N PRO A 98 39.97 3.73 0.08
CA PRO A 98 39.29 2.77 0.94
C PRO A 98 38.62 3.38 2.18
N SER A 99 39.04 4.56 2.65
CA SER A 99 38.42 5.23 3.80
C SER A 99 37.05 5.84 3.45
N GLU A 100 36.78 6.11 2.17
CA GLU A 100 35.50 6.62 1.66
C GLU A 100 34.67 5.53 0.96
N ALA A 101 35.09 4.27 1.03
CA ALA A 101 34.41 3.16 0.38
C ALA A 101 32.98 2.98 0.88
N LEU A 102 32.01 2.95 -0.05
CA LEU A 102 30.63 2.57 0.23
C LEU A 102 30.54 1.05 0.42
N HIS A 103 29.79 0.60 1.42
CA HIS A 103 29.67 -0.82 1.75
C HIS A 103 28.27 -1.38 1.48
N ALA A 104 27.23 -0.54 1.56
CA ALA A 104 25.86 -0.92 1.26
C ALA A 104 25.01 0.32 0.96
N ILE A 105 23.87 0.09 0.30
CA ILE A 105 22.80 1.07 0.17
C ILE A 105 21.48 0.47 0.63
N ILE A 106 20.72 1.26 1.38
CA ILE A 106 19.41 0.87 1.91
C ILE A 106 18.38 1.96 1.66
N SER A 107 17.14 1.55 1.39
CA SER A 107 16.00 2.44 1.23
C SER A 107 14.74 1.85 1.85
N ILE A 108 13.78 2.71 2.18
CA ILE A 108 12.42 2.33 2.56
C ILE A 108 11.43 3.18 1.76
N GLY A 109 10.39 2.56 1.20
CA GLY A 109 9.44 3.30 0.38
C GLY A 109 8.21 2.51 -0.06
N GLY A 110 7.17 3.25 -0.43
CA GLY A 110 6.05 2.68 -1.19
C GLY A 110 6.45 2.39 -2.64
N THR A 111 5.49 2.09 -3.53
CA THR A 111 5.79 1.79 -4.94
C THR A 111 6.62 2.87 -5.63
N GLY A 112 6.26 4.15 -5.47
CA GLY A 112 7.00 5.25 -6.10
C GLY A 112 8.43 5.43 -5.57
N GLY A 113 8.61 5.37 -4.24
CA GLY A 113 9.94 5.46 -3.62
C GLY A 113 10.80 4.24 -3.94
N THR A 114 10.19 3.06 -4.04
CA THR A 114 10.86 1.83 -4.46
C THR A 114 11.37 1.96 -5.90
N SER A 115 10.54 2.43 -6.82
CA SER A 115 10.96 2.63 -8.22
C SER A 115 12.08 3.67 -8.36
N LEU A 116 12.05 4.73 -7.55
CA LEU A 116 13.12 5.73 -7.51
C LEU A 116 14.42 5.10 -7.00
N ALA A 117 14.39 4.51 -5.81
CA ALA A 117 15.56 3.91 -5.18
C ALA A 117 16.16 2.79 -6.05
N SER A 118 15.33 1.91 -6.61
CA SER A 118 15.81 0.83 -7.47
C SER A 118 16.37 1.33 -8.81
N GLY A 119 15.85 2.44 -9.34
CA GLY A 119 16.42 3.13 -10.50
C GLY A 119 17.86 3.57 -10.23
N VAL A 120 18.07 4.29 -9.13
CA VAL A 120 19.41 4.76 -8.71
C VAL A 120 20.36 3.60 -8.44
N MET A 121 19.90 2.59 -7.69
CA MET A 121 20.70 1.43 -7.32
C MET A 121 21.19 0.63 -8.55
N ARG A 122 20.31 0.41 -9.54
CA ARG A 122 20.65 -0.36 -10.75
C ARG A 122 21.55 0.39 -11.72
N ASP A 123 21.41 1.71 -11.80
CA ASP A 123 22.17 2.52 -12.75
C ASP A 123 23.66 2.59 -12.37
N ILE A 124 23.98 2.51 -11.08
CA ILE A 124 25.32 2.79 -10.57
C ILE A 124 26.02 1.57 -9.97
N LEU A 125 25.33 0.74 -9.19
CA LEU A 125 26.00 -0.23 -8.32
C LEU A 125 26.11 -1.61 -8.97
N PRO A 126 27.28 -2.27 -8.91
CA PRO A 126 27.48 -3.56 -9.54
C PRO A 126 26.78 -4.70 -8.79
N ILE A 127 26.64 -5.83 -9.49
CA ILE A 127 26.27 -7.11 -8.85
C ILE A 127 27.32 -7.46 -7.79
N GLY A 128 26.86 -7.95 -6.63
CA GLY A 128 27.66 -8.25 -5.45
C GLY A 128 27.71 -7.10 -4.44
N PHE A 129 27.38 -5.87 -4.85
CA PHE A 129 27.25 -4.75 -3.91
C PHE A 129 25.94 -4.89 -3.10
N PRO A 130 25.95 -4.87 -1.76
CA PRO A 130 24.72 -5.01 -0.97
C PRO A 130 23.70 -3.87 -1.23
N LYS A 131 22.53 -4.24 -1.74
CA LYS A 131 21.40 -3.32 -2.04
C LYS A 131 20.12 -3.86 -1.39
N LEU A 132 19.51 -3.10 -0.50
CA LEU A 132 18.26 -3.49 0.20
C LEU A 132 17.20 -2.39 0.06
N ILE A 133 15.97 -2.79 -0.28
CA ILE A 133 14.80 -1.90 -0.21
C ILE A 133 13.72 -2.55 0.63
N VAL A 134 13.30 -1.88 1.70
CA VAL A 134 12.07 -2.21 2.43
C VAL A 134 10.90 -1.61 1.65
N SER A 135 10.09 -2.47 1.02
CA SER A 135 9.13 -2.06 -0.01
C SER A 135 7.71 -2.60 0.23
N THR A 136 6.71 -1.75 0.00
CA THR A 136 5.30 -2.19 -0.10
C THR A 136 5.03 -2.93 -1.41
N ALA A 137 5.89 -2.77 -2.43
CA ALA A 137 5.79 -3.40 -3.74
C ALA A 137 6.59 -4.72 -3.82
N ALA A 138 7.12 -5.22 -2.70
CA ALA A 138 7.86 -6.48 -2.66
C ALA A 138 6.98 -7.72 -2.97
N SER A 139 5.67 -7.62 -2.77
CA SER A 139 4.69 -8.69 -3.05
C SER A 139 3.89 -8.37 -4.33
N GLY A 140 4.51 -8.53 -5.50
CA GLY A 140 3.90 -8.26 -6.79
C GLY A 140 4.85 -8.57 -7.95
N ASP A 141 4.67 -7.92 -9.10
CA ASP A 141 5.66 -7.97 -10.18
C ASP A 141 6.87 -7.11 -9.81
N THR A 142 7.95 -7.78 -9.40
CA THR A 142 9.21 -7.15 -9.01
C THR A 142 10.19 -7.03 -10.19
N GLY A 143 9.86 -7.55 -11.37
CA GLY A 143 10.73 -7.51 -12.55
C GLY A 143 11.21 -6.10 -12.91
N PRO A 144 10.33 -5.09 -12.96
CA PRO A 144 10.73 -3.70 -13.20
C PRO A 144 11.59 -3.07 -12.10
N ILE A 145 11.51 -3.59 -10.88
CA ILE A 145 12.24 -3.07 -9.71
C ILE A 145 13.65 -3.68 -9.66
N VAL A 146 13.75 -5.00 -9.68
CA VAL A 146 15.02 -5.74 -9.56
C VAL A 146 15.79 -5.74 -10.89
N GLY A 147 15.09 -5.86 -12.03
CA GLY A 147 15.72 -6.00 -13.33
C GLY A 147 16.74 -7.13 -13.38
N GLU A 148 17.89 -6.88 -14.00
CA GLU A 148 19.03 -7.82 -14.10
C GLU A 148 20.05 -7.61 -12.96
N SER A 149 19.61 -7.09 -11.81
CA SER A 149 20.44 -6.86 -10.63
C SER A 149 20.13 -7.83 -9.48
N ASP A 150 20.86 -7.69 -8.39
CA ASP A 150 20.77 -8.44 -7.13
C ASP A 150 20.17 -7.59 -5.99
N ILE A 151 19.27 -6.64 -6.30
CA ILE A 151 18.53 -5.88 -5.28
C ILE A 151 17.68 -6.83 -4.44
N THR A 152 17.88 -6.79 -3.12
CA THR A 152 17.02 -7.50 -2.17
C THR A 152 15.82 -6.63 -1.82
N LEU A 153 14.62 -7.18 -1.96
CA LEU A 153 13.38 -6.57 -1.50
C LEU A 153 12.93 -7.23 -0.20
N MET A 154 12.78 -6.42 0.85
CA MET A 154 12.16 -6.84 2.11
C MET A 154 10.74 -6.31 2.15
N TYR A 155 9.79 -7.18 2.46
CA TYR A 155 8.39 -6.79 2.63
C TYR A 155 8.31 -5.77 3.78
N SER A 156 7.73 -4.59 3.50
CA SER A 156 7.42 -3.64 4.58
C SER A 156 6.28 -4.14 5.48
N VAL A 157 5.54 -5.15 5.02
CA VAL A 157 4.33 -5.75 5.63
C VAL A 157 3.15 -4.76 5.73
N VAL A 158 3.40 -3.46 5.85
CA VAL A 158 2.41 -2.37 5.95
C VAL A 158 2.75 -1.22 5.00
N GLU A 159 1.73 -0.50 4.52
CA GLU A 159 1.83 0.87 4.00
C GLU A 159 1.56 1.86 5.16
N PRO A 160 2.44 2.83 5.47
CA PRO A 160 2.16 3.76 6.56
C PRO A 160 1.08 4.78 6.13
N ALA A 161 -0.01 4.79 6.91
CA ALA A 161 -1.14 5.74 6.96
C ALA A 161 -2.34 5.55 6.01
N VAL A 162 -3.54 5.70 6.59
CA VAL A 162 -4.83 5.85 5.89
C VAL A 162 -4.83 7.21 5.15
N PRO A 163 -5.26 7.29 3.88
CA PRO A 163 -5.29 8.56 3.14
C PRO A 163 -6.02 9.66 3.90
N GLU A 164 -5.46 10.86 3.95
CA GLU A 164 -5.91 11.96 4.82
C GLU A 164 -7.41 12.29 4.69
N LYS A 165 -7.94 12.22 3.46
CA LYS A 165 -9.38 12.41 3.17
C LYS A 165 -10.31 11.46 3.92
N PHE A 166 -9.78 10.37 4.49
CA PHE A 166 -10.52 9.37 5.24
C PHE A 166 -10.24 9.39 6.76
N ASN A 167 -9.45 10.33 7.27
CA ASN A 167 -9.12 10.40 8.70
C ASN A 167 -10.35 10.63 9.59
N ALA A 168 -11.39 11.28 9.07
CA ALA A 168 -12.65 11.50 9.77
C ALA A 168 -13.60 10.29 9.74
N ARG A 169 -13.21 9.20 9.07
CA ARG A 169 -14.03 7.99 8.96
C ARG A 169 -13.88 7.13 10.21
N LYS A 170 -14.84 6.23 10.44
CA LYS A 170 -14.77 5.25 11.53
C LYS A 170 -13.76 4.17 11.15
N LEU A 171 -12.57 4.27 11.72
CA LEU A 171 -11.45 3.36 11.49
C LEU A 171 -11.35 2.33 12.62
N PHE A 172 -10.93 1.11 12.30
CA PHE A 172 -10.66 0.05 13.27
C PHE A 172 -9.34 -0.63 12.94
N GLY A 173 -8.36 -0.53 13.84
CA GLY A 173 -7.09 -1.25 13.71
C GLY A 173 -7.30 -2.73 13.99
N HIS A 174 -7.32 -3.55 12.93
CA HIS A 174 -7.48 -5.00 13.06
C HIS A 174 -6.21 -5.65 13.61
N ASN A 175 -5.06 -5.18 13.11
CA ASN A 175 -3.73 -5.54 13.61
C ASN A 175 -2.76 -4.39 13.26
N PRO A 176 -1.46 -4.46 13.65
CA PRO A 176 -0.50 -3.40 13.36
C PRO A 176 -0.31 -3.07 11.87
N THR A 177 -0.81 -3.92 10.97
CA THR A 177 -0.59 -3.87 9.52
C THR A 177 -1.88 -3.64 8.71
N VAL A 178 -3.06 -3.66 9.35
CA VAL A 178 -4.36 -3.58 8.69
C VAL A 178 -5.29 -2.67 9.49
N THR A 179 -5.70 -1.56 8.86
CA THR A 179 -6.75 -0.67 9.36
C THR A 179 -7.97 -0.80 8.47
N LEU A 180 -9.10 -1.20 9.05
CA LEU A 180 -10.38 -1.28 8.38
C LEU A 180 -11.08 0.08 8.45
N MET A 181 -11.84 0.43 7.42
CA MET A 181 -12.67 1.63 7.37
C MET A 181 -14.14 1.24 7.21
N ARG A 182 -15.01 1.72 8.10
CA ARG A 182 -16.45 1.46 8.01
C ARG A 182 -17.05 2.23 6.84
N THR A 183 -17.79 1.52 5.98
CA THR A 183 -18.59 2.11 4.90
C THR A 183 -19.73 2.96 5.45
N SER A 184 -20.00 4.09 4.81
CA SER A 184 -21.12 4.98 5.17
C SER A 184 -22.46 4.44 4.64
N PRO A 185 -23.62 4.94 5.11
CA PRO A 185 -24.92 4.58 4.55
C PRO A 185 -25.02 4.82 3.04
N ASP A 186 -24.45 5.92 2.53
CA ASP A 186 -24.43 6.19 1.08
C ASP A 186 -23.55 5.22 0.30
N GLU A 187 -22.40 4.83 0.86
CA GLU A 187 -21.54 3.81 0.24
C GLU A 187 -22.21 2.43 0.27
N CYS A 188 -22.84 2.05 1.38
CA CYS A 188 -23.63 0.82 1.49
C CYS A 188 -24.79 0.78 0.49
N ARG A 189 -25.50 1.90 0.29
CA ARG A 189 -26.53 2.02 -0.73
C ARG A 189 -25.96 1.80 -2.14
N LYS A 190 -24.82 2.42 -2.46
CA LYS A 190 -24.13 2.23 -3.76
C LYS A 190 -23.70 0.79 -3.97
N ILE A 191 -23.21 0.12 -2.93
CA ILE A 191 -22.87 -1.31 -2.98
C ILE A 191 -24.12 -2.14 -3.28
N GLY A 192 -25.23 -1.89 -2.60
CA GLY A 192 -26.50 -2.58 -2.86
C GLY A 192 -26.99 -2.40 -4.30
N VAL A 193 -26.97 -1.16 -4.82
CA VAL A 193 -27.31 -0.85 -6.21
C VAL A 193 -26.38 -1.60 -7.18
N PHE A 194 -25.08 -1.61 -6.92
CA PHE A 194 -24.11 -2.32 -7.76
C PHE A 194 -24.36 -3.83 -7.79
N VAL A 195 -24.66 -4.44 -6.64
CA VAL A 195 -25.00 -5.88 -6.56
C VAL A 195 -26.24 -6.20 -7.40
N VAL A 196 -27.30 -5.40 -7.26
CA VAL A 196 -28.53 -5.55 -8.06
C VAL A 196 -28.22 -5.40 -9.55
N GLU A 197 -27.49 -4.36 -9.94
CA GLU A 197 -27.12 -4.11 -11.34
C GLU A 197 -26.40 -5.33 -11.94
N LYS A 198 -25.47 -5.93 -11.20
CA LYS A 198 -24.75 -7.13 -11.64
C LYS A 198 -25.66 -8.33 -11.81
N ILE A 199 -26.56 -8.58 -10.86
CA ILE A 199 -27.52 -9.67 -10.95
C ILE A 199 -28.43 -9.46 -12.17
N MET A 200 -29.04 -8.28 -12.30
CA MET A 200 -30.01 -7.99 -13.35
C MET A 200 -29.40 -7.99 -14.75
N THR A 201 -28.12 -7.65 -14.87
CA THR A 201 -27.42 -7.58 -16.16
C THR A 201 -26.84 -8.92 -16.59
N HIS A 202 -26.38 -9.74 -15.65
CA HIS A 202 -25.56 -10.92 -15.97
C HIS A 202 -26.19 -12.27 -15.61
N ALA A 203 -27.25 -12.29 -14.80
CA ALA A 203 -27.96 -13.53 -14.51
C ALA A 203 -28.69 -14.02 -15.77
N ALA A 204 -28.27 -15.15 -16.32
CA ALA A 204 -28.95 -15.77 -17.46
C ALA A 204 -30.37 -16.25 -17.10
N ASP A 205 -30.59 -16.64 -15.84
CA ASP A 205 -31.88 -17.03 -15.29
C ASP A 205 -31.97 -16.56 -13.83
N GLY A 206 -32.81 -15.56 -13.57
CA GLY A 206 -33.02 -15.00 -12.23
C GLY A 206 -33.53 -16.03 -11.21
N LYS A 207 -34.20 -17.10 -11.66
CA LYS A 207 -34.68 -18.18 -10.78
C LYS A 207 -33.55 -19.04 -10.21
N LYS A 208 -32.36 -18.97 -10.82
CA LYS A 208 -31.14 -19.64 -10.33
C LYS A 208 -30.27 -18.74 -9.46
N VAL A 209 -30.77 -17.55 -9.14
CA VAL A 209 -30.09 -16.60 -8.27
C VAL A 209 -30.94 -16.40 -7.02
N GLN A 210 -30.27 -16.40 -5.87
CA GLN A 210 -30.85 -16.07 -4.60
C GLN A 210 -29.92 -15.14 -3.83
N VAL A 211 -30.50 -14.18 -3.12
CA VAL A 211 -29.79 -13.27 -2.22
C VAL A 211 -30.33 -13.46 -0.81
N VAL A 212 -29.43 -13.57 0.16
CA VAL A 212 -29.77 -13.69 1.59
C VAL A 212 -29.15 -12.51 2.34
N LEU A 213 -29.97 -11.77 3.09
CA LEU A 213 -29.57 -10.58 3.84
C LEU A 213 -29.50 -10.91 5.34
N PRO A 214 -28.30 -10.91 5.97
CA PRO A 214 -28.13 -11.16 7.40
C PRO A 214 -28.39 -9.91 8.22
N LYS A 215 -29.64 -9.70 8.66
CA LYS A 215 -30.06 -8.48 9.39
C LYS A 215 -29.45 -8.35 10.78
N GLY A 216 -28.94 -9.44 11.37
CA GLY A 216 -28.23 -9.40 12.65
C GLY A 216 -26.82 -8.81 12.57
N GLY A 217 -26.27 -8.66 11.36
CA GLY A 217 -24.97 -8.04 11.12
C GLY A 217 -24.25 -8.63 9.92
N VAL A 218 -23.56 -7.77 9.16
CA VAL A 218 -22.88 -8.13 7.91
C VAL A 218 -21.43 -8.61 8.08
N SER A 219 -20.89 -8.53 9.30
CA SER A 219 -19.57 -9.05 9.66
C SER A 219 -19.46 -9.22 11.17
N MET A 220 -18.46 -9.97 11.65
CA MET A 220 -18.23 -10.21 13.08
C MET A 220 -18.10 -8.91 13.90
N ILE A 221 -17.55 -7.86 13.30
CA ILE A 221 -17.35 -6.56 13.96
C ILE A 221 -18.48 -5.55 13.70
N ALA A 222 -19.46 -5.91 12.87
CA ALA A 222 -20.63 -5.10 12.52
C ALA A 222 -21.94 -5.67 13.10
N THR A 223 -21.86 -6.35 14.24
CA THR A 223 -23.00 -6.82 15.03
C THR A 223 -23.30 -5.84 16.19
N PRO A 224 -24.49 -5.87 16.82
CA PRO A 224 -24.79 -5.01 17.97
C PRO A 224 -23.71 -5.08 19.06
N GLY A 225 -23.16 -3.91 19.42
CA GLY A 225 -22.05 -3.79 20.38
C GLY A 225 -20.64 -3.88 19.76
N GLY A 226 -20.53 -4.25 18.49
CA GLY A 226 -19.27 -4.28 17.74
C GLY A 226 -18.79 -2.89 17.29
N PRO A 227 -17.49 -2.73 16.98
CA PRO A 227 -16.91 -1.43 16.65
C PRO A 227 -17.45 -0.87 15.33
N PHE A 228 -17.94 -1.69 14.41
CA PHE A 228 -18.53 -1.29 13.14
C PHE A 228 -20.06 -1.39 13.12
N TYR A 229 -20.71 -1.63 14.27
CA TYR A 229 -22.18 -1.60 14.34
C TYR A 229 -22.71 -0.26 13.84
N ASP A 230 -23.61 -0.34 12.86
CA ASP A 230 -24.29 0.80 12.25
C ASP A 230 -25.55 0.28 11.51
N ALA A 231 -26.69 0.34 12.20
CA ALA A 231 -27.97 -0.14 11.68
C ALA A 231 -28.47 0.68 10.47
N GLU A 232 -28.07 1.95 10.36
CA GLU A 232 -28.42 2.79 9.22
C GLU A 232 -27.64 2.36 7.98
N ALA A 233 -26.34 2.12 8.13
CA ALA A 233 -25.49 1.67 7.03
C ALA A 233 -25.89 0.27 6.52
N ASP A 234 -26.17 -0.67 7.42
CA ASP A 234 -26.62 -2.01 7.06
C ASP A 234 -28.04 -1.97 6.45
N GLY A 235 -28.94 -1.16 7.02
CA GLY A 235 -30.28 -0.94 6.47
C GLY A 235 -30.26 -0.32 5.07
N ALA A 236 -29.28 0.53 4.76
CA ALA A 236 -29.14 1.17 3.45
C ALA A 236 -28.80 0.17 2.34
N ILE A 237 -27.90 -0.79 2.58
CA ILE A 237 -27.60 -1.85 1.61
C ILE A 237 -28.80 -2.81 1.47
N PHE A 238 -29.45 -3.18 2.57
CA PHE A 238 -30.61 -4.09 2.52
C PHE A 238 -31.78 -3.48 1.74
N THR A 239 -32.08 -2.20 1.99
CA THR A 239 -33.13 -1.48 1.27
C THR A 239 -32.81 -1.38 -0.21
N ALA A 240 -31.57 -1.02 -0.57
CA ALA A 240 -31.15 -0.94 -1.97
C ALA A 240 -31.29 -2.28 -2.71
N VAL A 241 -30.92 -3.39 -2.07
CA VAL A 241 -31.07 -4.73 -2.64
C VAL A 241 -32.53 -5.14 -2.77
N ARG A 242 -33.33 -4.94 -1.72
CA ARG A 242 -34.76 -5.30 -1.71
C ARG A 242 -35.54 -4.57 -2.78
N ASP A 243 -35.37 -3.26 -2.85
CA ASP A 243 -36.10 -2.43 -3.81
C ASP A 243 -35.64 -2.76 -5.25
N GLY A 244 -34.34 -2.97 -5.44
CA GLY A 244 -33.76 -3.28 -6.75
C GLY A 244 -34.09 -4.66 -7.30
N LEU A 245 -34.33 -5.66 -6.45
CA LEU A 245 -34.75 -7.01 -6.86
C LEU A 245 -36.27 -7.17 -6.96
N SER A 246 -37.06 -6.16 -6.58
CA SER A 246 -38.52 -6.23 -6.62
C SER A 246 -39.03 -6.55 -8.03
N GLY A 247 -39.81 -7.63 -8.15
CA GLY A 247 -40.35 -8.09 -9.44
C GLY A 247 -39.35 -8.73 -10.40
N SER A 248 -38.08 -8.91 -10.01
CA SER A 248 -37.03 -9.50 -10.85
C SER A 248 -37.14 -11.02 -11.03
N GLY A 249 -37.90 -11.69 -10.16
CA GLY A 249 -37.94 -13.16 -10.07
C GLY A 249 -36.75 -13.79 -9.33
N VAL A 250 -35.78 -12.99 -8.89
CA VAL A 250 -34.70 -13.41 -7.98
C VAL A 250 -35.28 -13.62 -6.58
N VAL A 251 -34.93 -14.73 -5.94
CA VAL A 251 -35.37 -14.99 -4.57
C VAL A 251 -34.56 -14.12 -3.61
N LEU A 252 -35.24 -13.30 -2.82
CA LEU A 252 -34.65 -12.55 -1.73
C LEU A 252 -35.12 -13.14 -0.40
N ARG A 253 -34.17 -13.46 0.49
CA ARG A 253 -34.46 -13.84 1.87
C ARG A 253 -33.81 -12.86 2.84
N GLU A 254 -34.56 -12.51 3.86
CA GLU A 254 -34.08 -11.74 5.00
C GLU A 254 -33.97 -12.68 6.20
N ASP A 255 -32.84 -12.65 6.89
CA ASP A 255 -32.56 -13.48 8.05
C ASP A 255 -32.27 -12.60 9.25
N ASP A 256 -32.85 -12.88 10.42
CA ASP A 256 -32.65 -12.05 11.61
C ASP A 256 -31.27 -12.29 12.26
N ARG A 257 -30.57 -13.37 11.90
CA ARG A 257 -29.23 -13.70 12.41
C ARG A 257 -28.14 -12.86 11.73
N ASP A 258 -26.97 -12.79 12.37
CA ASP A 258 -25.78 -12.24 11.74
C ASP A 258 -25.08 -13.28 10.85
N VAL A 259 -24.23 -12.79 9.95
CA VAL A 259 -23.57 -13.62 8.93
C VAL A 259 -22.67 -14.74 9.51
N ASN A 260 -22.24 -14.63 10.77
CA ASN A 260 -21.36 -15.61 11.42
C ASN A 260 -22.10 -16.58 12.34
N HIS A 261 -23.43 -16.49 12.43
CA HIS A 261 -24.22 -17.47 13.17
C HIS A 261 -24.04 -18.86 12.53
N GLU A 262 -23.79 -19.90 13.33
CA GLU A 262 -23.47 -21.25 12.83
C GLU A 262 -24.55 -21.77 11.86
N ASP A 263 -25.81 -21.69 12.27
CA ASP A 263 -26.94 -22.12 11.43
C ASP A 263 -27.14 -21.26 10.17
N PHE A 264 -26.70 -19.99 10.15
CA PHE A 264 -26.84 -19.14 8.96
C PHE A 264 -26.02 -19.70 7.78
N ALA A 265 -24.78 -20.11 8.04
CA ALA A 265 -23.91 -20.69 7.03
C ALA A 265 -24.46 -22.03 6.50
N ILE A 266 -24.99 -22.86 7.39
CA ILE A 266 -25.60 -24.15 7.03
C ILE A 266 -26.82 -23.91 6.14
N ASP A 267 -27.73 -23.03 6.55
CA ASP A 267 -28.95 -22.73 5.82
C ASP A 267 -28.68 -22.15 4.42
N VAL A 268 -27.66 -21.29 4.28
CA VAL A 268 -27.24 -20.75 2.97
C VAL A 268 -26.68 -21.86 2.07
N ALA A 269 -25.90 -22.79 2.63
CA ALA A 269 -25.36 -23.92 1.88
C ALA A 269 -26.47 -24.87 1.40
N GLU A 270 -27.44 -25.18 2.25
CA GLU A 270 -28.60 -26.01 1.87
C GLU A 270 -29.44 -25.35 0.77
N GLN A 271 -29.63 -24.03 0.83
CA GLN A 271 -30.33 -23.26 -0.20
C GLN A 271 -29.58 -23.29 -1.55
N MET A 272 -28.25 -23.20 -1.53
CA MET A 272 -27.43 -23.34 -2.73
C MET A 272 -27.58 -24.73 -3.37
N VAL A 273 -27.54 -25.79 -2.55
CA VAL A 273 -27.72 -27.18 -3.02
C VAL A 273 -29.11 -27.36 -3.66
N ALA A 274 -30.15 -26.81 -3.04
CA ALA A 274 -31.50 -26.83 -3.59
C ALA A 274 -31.61 -26.09 -4.94
N LEU A 275 -30.96 -24.92 -5.07
CA LEU A 275 -30.91 -24.17 -6.34
C LEU A 275 -30.19 -24.93 -7.47
N LEU A 276 -29.20 -25.76 -7.11
CA LEU A 276 -28.51 -26.63 -8.07
C LEU A 276 -29.31 -27.88 -8.45
N GLY A 277 -30.45 -28.14 -7.79
CA GLY A 277 -31.26 -29.34 -8.02
C GLY A 277 -30.58 -30.62 -7.53
N LEU A 278 -29.61 -30.50 -6.62
CA LEU A 278 -28.91 -31.63 -6.02
C LEU A 278 -29.72 -32.12 -4.81
N GLN A 279 -30.03 -33.40 -4.75
CA GLN A 279 -30.64 -34.03 -3.58
C GLN A 279 -29.56 -34.78 -2.80
N ARG A 280 -29.66 -34.77 -1.46
CA ARG A 280 -28.97 -35.74 -0.62
C ARG A 280 -29.66 -37.08 -0.84
N ASP A 281 -28.93 -38.06 -1.36
CA ASP A 281 -29.32 -39.48 -1.28
C ASP A 281 -29.41 -39.93 0.19
#